data_AF-A0A252EC09-F1
#
_entry.id   AF-A0A252EC09-F1
#
_cell.length_a   1.000
_cell.length_b   1.000
_cell.length_c   1.000
_cell.angle_alpha   90.00
_cell.angle_beta   90.00
_cell.angle_gamma   90.00
#
_symmetry.space_group_name_H-M   'P 1'
#
loop_
_entity.id
_entity.type
_entity.pdbx_description
1 polymer ?
#
loop_
_entity_poly.entity_id
_entity_poly.type
_entity_poly.pdbx_seq_one_letter_code
_entity_poly.pdbx_strand_id
1 'polypeptide(L)'
;MDLPAAINTIIQQQPYPLLFTSISGSHLYGFPSIDSDYDLRGVHILPIEKVIGLNTGSETIEISKVRDSVQIDLVTHDLKKNGYVLEQLYSPLILHNLPEYEELKFIAKDCITRHHSYHYFGFAATQWKLIEKEQLHRVKPLLYVYRVLLTGIYLMQTGIVEANLIKLNEVFNLPYISDLISQKLAGGEHSYLSDVDIAFHQKEYQRLRDRLQDSYVASRLPEVPVAKAALHDLLLRLRIRS
;
A
#
# COMPACT_ATOMS: atom_id res chain seq x y z
N MET A 1 -4.01 -11.99 -15.30
CA MET A 1 -5.05 -12.05 -14.26
C MET A 1 -6.33 -11.62 -14.93
N ASP A 2 -7.32 -12.50 -15.02
CA ASP A 2 -8.63 -12.13 -15.56
C ASP A 2 -9.35 -11.33 -14.48
N LEU A 3 -9.44 -10.01 -14.69
CA LEU A 3 -10.06 -9.11 -13.74
C LEU A 3 -11.58 -9.10 -13.92
N PRO A 4 -12.38 -9.10 -12.83
CA PRO A 4 -13.82 -8.92 -12.92
C PRO A 4 -14.19 -7.67 -13.72
N ALA A 5 -15.16 -7.78 -14.64
CA ALA A 5 -15.64 -6.65 -15.45
C ALA A 5 -16.16 -5.47 -14.60
N ALA A 6 -16.63 -5.77 -13.38
CA ALA A 6 -17.00 -4.80 -12.36
C ALA A 6 -15.88 -3.79 -12.05
N ILE A 7 -14.61 -4.22 -12.04
CA ILE A 7 -13.45 -3.35 -11.77
C ILE A 7 -13.30 -2.29 -12.86
N ASN A 8 -13.34 -2.70 -14.13
CA ASN A 8 -13.26 -1.77 -15.26
C ASN A 8 -14.41 -0.76 -15.25
N THR A 9 -15.61 -1.23 -14.92
CA THR A 9 -16.79 -0.36 -14.79
C THR A 9 -16.59 0.71 -13.71
N ILE A 10 -16.01 0.34 -12.56
CA ILE A 10 -15.75 1.28 -11.47
C ILE A 10 -14.74 2.35 -11.88
N ILE A 11 -13.66 1.94 -12.55
CA ILE A 11 -12.62 2.86 -13.02
C ILE A 11 -13.19 3.86 -14.04
N GLN A 12 -14.00 3.39 -14.99
CA GLN A 12 -14.61 4.25 -16.02
C GLN A 12 -15.69 5.21 -15.46
N GLN A 13 -16.27 4.89 -14.31
CA GLN A 13 -17.29 5.73 -13.64
C GLN A 13 -16.70 6.82 -12.74
N GLN A 14 -15.38 6.95 -12.66
CA GLN A 14 -14.78 7.99 -11.82
C GLN A 14 -15.09 9.40 -12.37
N PRO A 15 -15.43 10.36 -11.48
CA PRO A 15 -15.84 11.69 -11.90
C PRO A 15 -14.68 12.57 -12.40
N TYR A 16 -13.44 12.16 -12.18
CA TYR A 16 -12.23 12.88 -12.57
C TYR A 16 -11.26 11.95 -13.29
N PRO A 17 -10.42 12.47 -14.20
CA PRO A 17 -9.37 11.68 -14.84
C PRO A 17 -8.46 11.01 -13.82
N LEU A 18 -8.28 9.70 -13.94
CA LEU A 18 -7.35 8.93 -13.12
C LEU A 18 -5.96 9.00 -13.74
N LEU A 19 -4.99 9.59 -13.03
CA LEU A 19 -3.58 9.50 -13.42
C LEU A 19 -3.10 8.05 -13.38
N PHE A 20 -3.47 7.32 -12.32
CA PHE A 20 -3.33 5.87 -12.25
C PHE A 20 -4.28 5.25 -11.22
N THR A 21 -4.55 3.96 -11.38
CA THR A 21 -5.19 3.10 -10.39
C THR A 21 -4.50 1.74 -10.39
N SER A 22 -4.28 1.20 -9.18
CA SER A 22 -3.60 -0.05 -8.92
C SER A 22 -4.43 -0.93 -7.98
N ILE A 23 -4.18 -2.24 -8.01
CA ILE A 23 -4.63 -3.14 -6.95
C ILE A 23 -3.66 -3.02 -5.76
N SER A 24 -4.24 -2.95 -4.57
CA SER A 24 -3.58 -2.97 -3.26
C SER A 24 -4.09 -4.17 -2.44
N GLY A 25 -3.99 -4.11 -1.11
CA GLY A 25 -4.54 -5.16 -0.26
C GLY A 25 -3.80 -6.49 -0.39
N SER A 26 -4.46 -7.57 0.03
CA SER A 26 -3.89 -8.94 0.05
C SER A 26 -3.31 -9.37 -1.30
N HIS A 27 -3.91 -8.91 -2.41
CA HIS A 27 -3.43 -9.11 -3.77
C HIS A 27 -2.03 -8.52 -4.00
N LEU A 28 -1.79 -7.26 -3.62
CA LEU A 28 -0.46 -6.65 -3.70
C LEU A 28 0.52 -7.30 -2.72
N TYR A 29 0.05 -7.60 -1.51
CA TYR A 29 0.89 -8.08 -0.43
C TYR A 29 1.29 -9.56 -0.57
N GLY A 30 0.69 -10.29 -1.52
CA GLY A 30 1.10 -11.66 -1.87
C GLY A 30 0.37 -12.76 -1.08
N PHE A 31 -0.80 -12.48 -0.52
CA PHE A 31 -1.61 -13.49 0.18
C PHE A 31 -3.13 -13.31 -0.05
N PRO A 32 -3.60 -13.14 -1.30
CA PRO A 32 -5.03 -13.07 -1.59
C PRO A 32 -5.71 -14.42 -1.42
N SER A 33 -6.70 -14.50 -0.53
CA SER A 33 -7.64 -15.64 -0.46
C SER A 33 -8.74 -15.49 -1.51
N ILE A 34 -9.49 -16.58 -1.79
CA ILE A 34 -10.54 -16.59 -2.82
C ILE A 34 -11.66 -15.57 -2.56
N ASP A 35 -11.87 -15.24 -1.30
CA ASP A 35 -12.83 -14.28 -0.77
C ASP A 35 -12.21 -12.89 -0.50
N SER A 36 -10.99 -12.64 -0.97
CA SER A 36 -10.35 -11.33 -0.78
C SER A 36 -11.03 -10.23 -1.60
N ASP A 37 -11.28 -9.11 -0.94
CA ASP A 37 -11.75 -7.87 -1.55
C ASP A 37 -10.74 -7.31 -2.57
N TYR A 38 -11.24 -6.58 -3.56
CA TYR A 38 -10.41 -5.80 -4.46
C TYR A 38 -10.23 -4.38 -3.91
N ASP A 39 -9.14 -4.21 -3.16
CA ASP A 39 -8.65 -2.90 -2.77
C ASP A 39 -8.06 -2.17 -3.98
N LEU A 40 -8.77 -1.18 -4.51
CA LEU A 40 -8.29 -0.31 -5.57
C LEU A 40 -7.77 0.99 -4.98
N ARG A 41 -6.60 1.41 -5.41
CA ARG A 41 -5.98 2.64 -4.93
C ARG A 41 -5.35 3.42 -6.08
N GLY A 42 -5.54 4.73 -6.11
CA GLY A 42 -5.09 5.52 -7.24
C GLY A 42 -5.01 7.01 -6.98
N VAL A 43 -4.68 7.72 -8.05
CA VAL A 43 -4.61 9.18 -8.07
C VAL A 43 -5.51 9.70 -9.16
N HIS A 44 -6.37 10.65 -8.82
CA HIS A 44 -7.11 11.45 -9.78
C HIS A 44 -6.53 12.86 -9.89
N ILE A 45 -6.85 13.54 -10.98
CA ILE A 45 -6.49 14.94 -11.20
C ILE A 45 -7.77 15.78 -11.11
N LEU A 46 -7.85 16.63 -10.10
CA LEU A 46 -8.90 17.65 -10.07
C LEU A 46 -8.64 18.67 -11.18
N PRO A 47 -9.66 18.97 -12.01
CA PRO A 47 -9.52 19.99 -13.05
C PRO A 47 -9.39 21.38 -12.42
N ILE A 48 -8.75 22.31 -13.12
CA ILE A 48 -8.30 23.59 -12.57
C ILE A 48 -9.45 24.39 -11.92
N GLU A 49 -10.63 24.40 -12.52
CA GLU A 49 -11.82 25.10 -12.03
C GLU A 49 -12.35 24.53 -10.72
N LYS A 50 -12.15 23.24 -10.45
CA LYS A 50 -12.48 22.58 -9.18
C LYS A 50 -11.43 22.81 -8.10
N VAL A 51 -10.29 23.40 -8.45
CA VAL A 51 -9.22 23.76 -7.51
C VAL A 51 -9.29 25.24 -7.13
N ILE A 52 -9.54 26.12 -8.10
CA ILE A 52 -9.53 27.59 -7.88
C ILE A 52 -10.93 28.19 -7.70
N GLY A 53 -11.98 27.45 -8.05
CA GLY A 53 -13.36 27.93 -7.95
C GLY A 53 -13.87 27.98 -6.51
N LEU A 54 -14.96 28.73 -6.31
CA LEU A 54 -15.69 28.76 -5.03
C LEU A 54 -16.29 27.40 -4.67
N ASN A 55 -16.62 26.59 -5.68
CA ASN A 55 -17.10 25.21 -5.53
C ASN A 55 -15.95 24.24 -5.85
N THR A 56 -15.25 23.79 -4.81
CA THR A 56 -14.11 22.89 -4.96
C THR A 56 -14.51 21.44 -5.19
N GLY A 57 -13.66 20.65 -5.85
CA GLY A 57 -13.84 19.21 -6.04
C GLY A 57 -13.38 18.37 -4.85
N SER A 58 -13.76 17.09 -4.84
CA SER A 58 -13.36 16.15 -3.78
C SER A 58 -11.89 15.75 -3.95
N GLU A 59 -11.04 16.13 -2.98
CA GLU A 59 -9.64 15.72 -2.94
C GLU A 59 -9.46 14.23 -2.61
N THR A 60 -10.50 13.57 -2.08
CA THR A 60 -10.55 12.12 -1.84
C THR A 60 -11.88 11.59 -2.35
N ILE A 61 -11.84 10.48 -3.08
CA ILE A 61 -13.02 9.72 -3.51
C ILE A 61 -12.92 8.33 -2.89
N GLU A 62 -13.97 7.93 -2.18
CA GLU A 62 -14.09 6.61 -1.55
C GLU A 62 -15.36 5.94 -2.05
N ILE A 63 -15.23 4.72 -2.57
CA ILE A 63 -16.34 3.91 -3.06
C ILE A 63 -16.15 2.50 -2.51
N SER A 64 -17.08 2.06 -1.67
CA SER A 64 -17.19 0.67 -1.23
C SER A 64 -18.48 0.09 -1.78
N LYS A 65 -18.39 -0.96 -2.59
CA LYS A 65 -19.58 -1.62 -3.16
C LYS A 65 -19.33 -3.06 -3.55
N VAL A 66 -20.39 -3.86 -3.46
CA VAL A 66 -20.45 -5.20 -4.05
C VAL A 66 -21.02 -5.10 -5.46
N ARG A 67 -20.32 -5.66 -6.44
CA ARG A 67 -20.78 -5.78 -7.84
C ARG A 67 -20.39 -7.13 -8.39
N ASP A 68 -21.33 -7.81 -9.04
CA ASP A 68 -21.12 -9.15 -9.60
C ASP A 68 -20.54 -10.13 -8.57
N SER A 69 -21.03 -10.04 -7.32
CA SER A 69 -20.56 -10.81 -6.15
C SER A 69 -19.12 -10.53 -5.72
N VAL A 70 -18.49 -9.47 -6.24
CA VAL A 70 -17.14 -9.02 -5.87
C VAL A 70 -17.25 -7.76 -5.02
N GLN A 71 -16.64 -7.76 -3.83
CA GLN A 71 -16.47 -6.57 -3.02
C GLN A 71 -15.29 -5.75 -3.55
N ILE A 72 -15.55 -4.48 -3.85
CA ILE A 72 -14.57 -3.56 -4.40
C ILE A 72 -14.54 -2.29 -3.56
N ASP A 73 -13.35 -1.97 -3.06
CA ASP A 73 -13.07 -0.79 -2.25
C ASP A 73 -12.08 0.11 -2.99
N LEU A 74 -12.58 1.13 -3.67
CA LEU A 74 -11.80 2.13 -4.37
C LEU A 74 -11.57 3.36 -3.50
N VAL A 75 -10.30 3.75 -3.37
CA VAL A 75 -9.92 5.04 -2.80
C VAL A 75 -8.96 5.74 -3.74
N THR A 76 -9.30 6.94 -4.19
CA THR A 76 -8.40 7.78 -4.98
C THR A 76 -8.23 9.14 -4.33
N HIS A 77 -7.03 9.69 -4.45
CA HIS A 77 -6.70 11.02 -3.96
C HIS A 77 -6.31 11.94 -5.10
N ASP A 78 -6.62 13.23 -4.98
CA ASP A 78 -6.03 14.24 -5.85
C ASP A 78 -4.51 14.23 -5.66
N LEU A 79 -3.76 14.39 -6.75
CA LEU A 79 -2.30 14.36 -6.73
C LEU A 79 -1.69 15.32 -5.69
N LYS A 80 -2.32 16.48 -5.42
CA LYS A 80 -1.85 17.44 -4.40
C LYS A 80 -1.94 16.87 -2.97
N LYS A 81 -2.96 16.06 -2.70
CA LYS A 81 -3.23 15.51 -1.37
C LYS A 81 -2.71 14.10 -1.16
N ASN A 82 -2.05 13.53 -2.17
CA ASN A 82 -1.43 12.24 -2.03
C ASN A 82 -0.24 12.36 -1.06
N GLY A 83 -0.47 12.01 0.21
CA GLY A 83 0.57 11.87 1.25
C GLY A 83 1.50 10.66 1.01
N TYR A 84 1.82 10.40 -0.26
CA TYR A 84 2.62 9.33 -0.83
C TYR A 84 2.29 7.93 -0.33
N VAL A 85 1.32 7.27 -0.95
CA VAL A 85 1.26 5.80 -0.84
C VAL A 85 2.14 5.17 -1.91
N LEU A 86 3.45 5.23 -1.65
CA LEU A 86 4.49 4.71 -2.54
C LEU A 86 4.26 3.24 -2.91
N GLU A 87 3.70 2.45 -1.99
CA GLU A 87 3.36 1.04 -2.25
C GLU A 87 2.35 0.88 -3.40
N GLN A 88 1.42 1.82 -3.57
CA GLN A 88 0.44 1.81 -4.65
C GLN A 88 1.05 2.33 -5.95
N LEU A 89 1.85 3.41 -5.87
CA LEU A 89 2.54 3.98 -7.02
C LEU A 89 3.52 2.98 -7.65
N TYR A 90 4.25 2.21 -6.84
CA TYR A 90 5.19 1.19 -7.28
C TYR A 90 4.59 -0.22 -7.33
N SER A 91 3.27 -0.36 -7.16
CA SER A 91 2.58 -1.63 -7.32
C SER A 91 2.79 -2.16 -8.75
N PRO A 92 3.13 -3.46 -8.92
CA PRO A 92 3.16 -4.08 -10.24
C PRO A 92 1.75 -4.36 -10.79
N LEU A 93 0.70 -4.21 -9.97
CA LEU A 93 -0.68 -4.54 -10.32
C LEU A 93 -1.44 -3.30 -10.81
N ILE A 94 -0.99 -2.71 -11.91
CA ILE A 94 -1.61 -1.52 -12.50
C ILE A 94 -2.84 -1.89 -13.32
N LEU A 95 -3.94 -1.17 -13.09
CA LEU A 95 -5.22 -1.34 -13.77
C LEU A 95 -5.47 -0.27 -14.84
N HIS A 96 -5.04 0.95 -14.53
CA HIS A 96 -5.17 2.11 -15.41
C HIS A 96 -4.01 3.05 -15.14
N ASN A 97 -3.45 3.65 -16.18
CA ASN A 97 -2.48 4.73 -16.05
C ASN A 97 -2.47 5.63 -17.30
N LEU A 98 -2.12 6.90 -17.10
CA LEU A 98 -1.76 7.83 -18.17
C LEU A 98 -0.24 7.82 -18.39
N PRO A 99 0.29 8.33 -19.52
CA PRO A 99 1.74 8.40 -19.75
C PRO A 99 2.52 9.11 -18.63
N GLU A 100 1.94 10.15 -18.02
CA GLU A 100 2.52 10.91 -16.92
C GLU A 100 2.70 10.09 -15.62
N TYR A 101 2.13 8.88 -15.52
CA TYR A 101 2.37 7.96 -14.42
C TYR A 101 3.85 7.56 -14.29
N GLU A 102 4.54 7.32 -15.40
CA GLU A 102 5.97 6.97 -15.34
C GLU A 102 6.83 8.17 -14.94
N GLU A 103 6.46 9.38 -15.37
CA GLU A 103 7.07 10.62 -14.88
C GLU A 103 6.86 10.79 -13.37
N LEU A 104 5.63 10.55 -12.87
CA LEU A 104 5.35 10.58 -11.44
C LEU A 104 6.19 9.57 -10.66
N LYS A 105 6.33 8.32 -11.15
CA LYS A 105 7.19 7.30 -10.51
C LYS A 105 8.65 7.71 -10.46
N PHE A 106 9.14 8.36 -11.50
CA PHE A 106 10.50 8.86 -11.55
C PHE A 106 10.70 9.94 -10.49
N ILE A 107 9.81 10.95 -10.46
CA ILE A 107 9.84 12.04 -9.48
C ILE A 107 9.68 11.53 -8.04
N ALA A 108 8.81 10.54 -7.81
CA ALA A 108 8.52 10.02 -6.49
C ALA A 108 9.70 9.33 -5.80
N LYS A 109 10.75 8.94 -6.54
CA LYS A 109 11.99 8.43 -5.93
C LYS A 109 12.63 9.49 -5.02
N ASP A 110 12.54 10.75 -5.44
CA ASP A 110 13.06 11.90 -4.70
C ASP A 110 12.13 12.36 -3.56
N CYS A 111 10.99 11.68 -3.38
CA CYS A 111 10.13 11.83 -2.21
C CYS A 111 10.50 10.88 -1.06
N ILE A 112 11.26 9.82 -1.34
CA ILE A 112 11.58 8.78 -0.37
C ILE A 112 12.60 9.32 0.63
N THR A 113 12.24 9.25 1.91
CA THR A 113 13.09 9.68 3.03
C THR A 113 13.25 8.58 4.05
N ARG A 114 14.30 8.66 4.88
CA ARG A 114 14.48 7.74 6.01
C ARG A 114 13.30 7.79 7.00
N HIS A 115 12.58 8.90 7.09
CA HIS A 115 11.40 9.04 7.97
C HIS A 115 10.18 8.23 7.52
N HIS A 116 10.19 7.64 6.33
CA HIS A 116 9.17 6.65 5.94
C HIS A 116 9.16 5.43 6.88
N SER A 117 10.26 5.16 7.58
CA SER A 117 10.32 4.14 8.65
C SER A 117 9.21 4.33 9.70
N TYR A 118 8.84 5.56 10.04
CA TYR A 118 7.80 5.85 11.05
C TYR A 118 6.42 5.36 10.64
N HIS A 119 6.10 5.40 9.35
CA HIS A 119 4.86 4.82 8.84
C HIS A 119 4.82 3.31 9.11
N TYR A 120 5.90 2.60 8.77
CA TYR A 120 5.99 1.15 8.98
C TYR A 120 5.96 0.77 10.46
N PHE A 121 6.65 1.53 11.33
CA PHE A 121 6.56 1.33 12.78
C PHE A 121 5.14 1.53 13.33
N GLY A 122 4.47 2.60 12.91
CA GLY A 122 3.11 2.92 13.34
C GLY A 122 2.09 1.89 12.87
N PHE A 123 2.22 1.43 11.62
CA PHE A 123 1.37 0.37 11.08
C PHE A 123 1.59 -0.95 11.81
N ALA A 124 2.85 -1.37 11.98
CA ALA A 124 3.20 -2.59 12.71
C ALA A 124 2.63 -2.58 14.14
N ALA A 125 2.77 -1.45 14.84
CA ALA A 125 2.24 -1.28 16.19
C ALA A 125 0.70 -1.38 16.22
N THR A 126 0.02 -0.80 15.24
CA THR A 126 -1.44 -0.87 15.13
C THR A 126 -1.91 -2.30 14.94
N GLN A 127 -1.28 -3.05 14.02
CA GLN A 127 -1.63 -4.44 13.76
C GLN A 127 -1.29 -5.34 14.95
N TRP A 128 -0.15 -5.13 15.60
CA TRP A 128 0.21 -5.88 16.80
C TRP A 128 -0.80 -5.69 17.94
N LYS A 129 -1.25 -4.45 18.17
CA LYS A 129 -2.32 -4.14 19.14
C LYS A 129 -3.64 -4.82 18.81
N LEU A 130 -3.93 -5.10 17.54
CA LEU A 130 -5.13 -5.86 17.16
C LEU A 130 -4.97 -7.33 17.58
N ILE A 131 -3.81 -7.94 17.33
CA ILE A 131 -3.51 -9.32 17.74
C ILE A 131 -3.65 -9.49 19.26
N GLU A 132 -3.13 -8.54 20.04
CA GLU A 132 -3.20 -8.56 21.52
C GLU A 132 -4.63 -8.45 22.07
N LYS A 133 -5.54 -7.80 21.34
CA LYS A 133 -6.94 -7.63 21.75
C LYS A 133 -7.85 -8.77 21.32
N GLU A 134 -7.44 -9.54 20.32
CA GLU A 134 -8.25 -10.62 19.77
C GLU A 134 -8.16 -11.88 20.65
N GLN A 135 -9.31 -12.41 21.06
CA GLN A 135 -9.39 -13.70 21.75
C GLN A 135 -9.04 -14.87 20.82
N LEU A 136 -9.44 -14.76 19.55
CA LEU A 136 -9.07 -15.69 18.48
C LEU A 136 -8.13 -14.94 17.55
N HIS A 137 -6.84 -15.21 17.67
CA HIS A 137 -5.82 -14.52 16.89
C HIS A 137 -6.00 -14.86 15.40
N ARG A 138 -6.25 -13.84 14.57
CA ARG A 138 -6.34 -14.02 13.11
C ARG A 138 -4.95 -14.04 12.48
N VAL A 139 -4.79 -14.81 11.41
CA VAL A 139 -3.53 -14.89 10.65
C VAL A 139 -3.21 -13.55 9.95
N LYS A 140 -4.24 -12.87 9.43
CA LYS A 140 -4.10 -11.68 8.56
C LYS A 140 -3.37 -10.51 9.25
N PRO A 141 -3.71 -10.08 10.49
CA PRO A 141 -2.95 -9.06 11.21
C PRO A 141 -1.46 -9.41 11.37
N LEU A 142 -1.13 -10.68 11.61
CA LEU A 142 0.25 -11.13 11.77
C LEU A 142 1.03 -11.06 10.45
N LEU A 143 0.43 -11.49 9.34
CA LEU A 143 1.00 -11.30 7.99
C LEU A 143 1.24 -9.82 7.68
N TYR A 144 0.32 -8.94 8.07
CA TYR A 144 0.52 -7.50 7.93
C TYR A 144 1.71 -6.98 8.75
N VAL A 145 1.87 -7.42 10.01
CA VAL A 145 3.01 -7.04 10.85
C VAL A 145 4.33 -7.41 10.15
N TYR A 146 4.46 -8.65 9.67
CA TYR A 146 5.67 -9.07 8.97
C TYR A 146 5.89 -8.28 7.70
N ARG A 147 4.86 -8.17 6.85
CA ARG A 147 4.94 -7.42 5.60
C ARG A 147 5.43 -6.00 5.83
N VAL A 148 4.84 -5.26 6.77
CA VAL A 148 5.18 -3.84 6.96
C VAL A 148 6.59 -3.65 7.53
N LEU A 149 7.03 -4.53 8.43
CA LEU A 149 8.38 -4.46 9.00
C LEU A 149 9.43 -4.82 7.94
N LEU A 150 9.19 -5.86 7.13
CA LEU A 150 10.12 -6.24 6.06
C LEU A 150 10.17 -5.18 4.96
N THR A 151 9.03 -4.61 4.55
CA THR A 151 9.00 -3.47 3.61
C THR A 151 9.83 -2.31 4.16
N GLY A 152 9.63 -1.93 5.42
CA GLY A 152 10.38 -0.85 6.04
C GLY A 152 11.89 -1.12 6.07
N ILE A 153 12.30 -2.32 6.46
CA ILE A 153 13.72 -2.69 6.51
C ILE A 153 14.33 -2.63 5.11
N TYR A 154 13.65 -3.23 4.12
CA TYR A 154 14.12 -3.27 2.75
C TYR A 154 14.24 -1.85 2.16
N LEU A 155 13.25 -0.99 2.40
CA LEU A 155 13.28 0.41 1.98
C LEU A 155 14.46 1.16 2.59
N MET A 156 14.68 1.03 3.90
CA MET A 156 15.79 1.73 4.57
C MET A 156 17.17 1.28 4.06
N GLN A 157 17.28 0.01 3.67
CA GLN A 157 18.53 -0.60 3.18
C GLN A 157 18.80 -0.31 1.70
N THR A 158 17.76 -0.20 0.87
CA THR A 158 17.91 -0.20 -0.60
C THR A 158 17.39 1.06 -1.29
N GLY A 159 16.51 1.81 -0.63
CA GLY A 159 15.72 2.88 -1.25
C GLY A 159 14.62 2.39 -2.18
N ILE A 160 14.35 1.08 -2.22
CA ILE A 160 13.31 0.47 -3.06
C ILE A 160 12.10 0.11 -2.20
N VAL A 161 10.90 0.44 -2.70
CA VAL A 161 9.63 0.06 -2.07
C VAL A 161 9.20 -1.29 -2.62
N GLU A 162 9.10 -2.30 -1.75
CA GLU A 162 8.52 -3.60 -2.06
C GLU A 162 7.47 -3.95 -1.00
N ALA A 163 6.24 -4.19 -1.44
CA ALA A 163 5.09 -4.44 -0.56
C ALA A 163 4.68 -5.92 -0.52
N ASN A 164 5.18 -6.72 -1.44
CA ASN A 164 4.85 -8.13 -1.55
C ASN A 164 5.68 -8.97 -0.56
N LEU A 165 4.99 -9.61 0.38
CA LEU A 165 5.62 -10.38 1.44
C LEU A 165 6.37 -11.61 0.91
N ILE A 166 5.91 -12.25 -0.17
CA ILE A 166 6.59 -13.39 -0.78
C ILE A 166 7.96 -12.94 -1.31
N LYS A 167 8.00 -11.87 -2.11
CA LYS A 167 9.24 -11.31 -2.66
C LYS A 167 10.19 -10.82 -1.57
N LEU A 168 9.66 -10.17 -0.53
CA LEU A 168 10.47 -9.78 0.62
C LEU A 168 11.08 -11.03 1.27
N ASN A 169 10.30 -12.10 1.44
CA ASN A 169 10.79 -13.30 2.11
C ASN A 169 11.86 -14.06 1.32
N GLU A 170 11.99 -13.87 0.00
CA GLU A 170 13.15 -14.36 -0.78
C GLU A 170 14.47 -13.74 -0.29
N VAL A 171 14.42 -12.50 0.22
CA VAL A 171 15.58 -11.79 0.78
C VAL A 171 15.75 -12.11 2.27
N PHE A 172 14.66 -12.08 3.04
CA PHE A 172 14.72 -12.20 4.51
C PHE A 172 14.75 -13.64 5.03
N ASN A 173 14.31 -14.61 4.23
CA ASN A 173 14.38 -16.05 4.50
C ASN A 173 13.79 -16.44 5.88
N LEU A 174 12.62 -15.91 6.21
CA LEU A 174 11.90 -16.25 7.44
C LEU A 174 11.04 -17.50 7.18
N PRO A 175 11.37 -18.67 7.77
CA PRO A 175 10.78 -19.95 7.37
C PRO A 175 9.28 -20.05 7.65
N TYR A 176 8.80 -19.38 8.71
CA TYR A 176 7.41 -19.42 9.16
C TYR A 176 6.44 -18.58 8.30
N ILE A 177 6.93 -17.73 7.39
CA ILE A 177 6.07 -16.88 6.55
C ILE A 177 5.26 -17.72 5.56
N SER A 178 5.89 -18.73 4.94
CA SER A 178 5.21 -19.61 3.98
C SER A 178 4.05 -20.37 4.64
N ASP A 179 4.24 -20.81 5.88
CA ASP A 179 3.21 -21.51 6.64
C ASP A 179 2.04 -20.59 6.99
N LEU A 180 2.32 -19.36 7.46
CA LEU A 180 1.29 -18.36 7.74
C LEU A 180 0.48 -17.99 6.48
N ILE A 181 1.14 -17.82 5.33
CA ILE A 181 0.44 -17.56 4.06
C ILE A 181 -0.45 -18.75 3.71
N SER A 182 0.07 -19.98 3.82
CA SER A 182 -0.69 -21.20 3.51
C SER A 182 -1.92 -21.34 4.40
N GLN A 183 -1.81 -21.04 5.70
CA GLN A 183 -2.95 -21.01 6.63
C GLN A 183 -3.98 -19.97 6.24
N LYS A 184 -3.55 -18.75 5.85
CA LYS A 184 -4.47 -17.69 5.38
C LYS A 184 -5.21 -18.10 4.10
N LEU A 185 -4.53 -18.74 3.16
CA LEU A 185 -5.13 -19.18 1.90
C LEU A 185 -6.14 -20.32 2.12
N ALA A 186 -5.84 -21.24 3.03
CA ALA A 186 -6.73 -22.36 3.36
C ALA A 186 -7.97 -21.93 4.18
N GLY A 187 -7.82 -20.97 5.10
CA GLY A 187 -8.87 -20.55 6.03
C GLY A 187 -9.68 -19.31 5.62
N GLY A 188 -9.39 -18.70 4.46
CA GLY A 188 -10.11 -17.50 3.99
C GLY A 188 -9.90 -16.27 4.89
N GLU A 189 -10.79 -15.27 4.82
CA GLU A 189 -10.74 -14.06 5.65
C GLU A 189 -10.91 -14.32 7.17
N HIS A 190 -11.45 -15.49 7.53
CA HIS A 190 -11.66 -15.91 8.92
C HIS A 190 -10.69 -17.00 9.39
N SER A 191 -9.50 -17.08 8.80
CA SER A 191 -8.45 -17.99 9.25
C SER A 191 -7.95 -17.61 10.65
N TYR A 192 -8.17 -18.49 11.63
CA TYR A 192 -7.69 -18.33 13.00
C TYR A 192 -6.44 -19.17 13.25
N LEU A 193 -5.61 -18.70 14.17
CA LEU A 193 -4.43 -19.42 14.63
C LEU A 193 -4.86 -20.45 15.68
N SER A 194 -4.99 -21.73 15.31
CA SER A 194 -5.37 -22.77 16.29
C SER A 194 -4.25 -23.11 17.28
N ASP A 195 -2.98 -22.92 16.88
CA ASP A 195 -1.79 -23.37 17.64
C ASP A 195 -0.60 -22.41 17.51
N VAL A 196 -0.85 -21.10 17.38
CA VAL A 196 0.27 -20.15 17.26
C VAL A 196 0.94 -19.89 18.60
N ASP A 197 2.24 -20.11 18.63
CA ASP A 197 3.14 -19.61 19.66
C ASP A 197 3.23 -18.08 19.58
N ILE A 198 2.27 -17.39 20.19
CA ILE A 198 2.23 -15.93 20.25
C ILE A 198 3.51 -15.38 20.90
N ALA A 199 4.10 -16.10 21.86
CA ALA A 199 5.35 -15.70 22.48
C ALA A 199 6.52 -15.72 21.48
N PHE A 200 6.55 -16.70 20.57
CA PHE A 200 7.47 -16.70 19.43
C PHE A 200 7.27 -15.49 18.53
N HIS A 201 6.04 -15.21 18.08
CA HIS A 201 5.79 -14.07 17.19
C HIS A 201 6.04 -12.72 17.88
N GLN A 202 5.84 -12.62 19.19
CA GLN A 202 6.19 -11.43 19.97
C GLN A 202 7.70 -11.17 19.96
N LYS A 203 8.51 -12.21 20.13
CA LYS A 203 9.97 -12.11 20.01
C LYS A 203 10.39 -11.70 18.60
N GLU A 204 9.79 -12.30 17.57
CA GLU A 204 10.08 -11.95 16.18
C GLU A 204 9.65 -10.54 15.80
N TYR A 205 8.49 -10.10 16.29
CA TYR A 205 8.01 -8.74 16.15
C TYR A 205 9.01 -7.74 16.75
N GLN A 206 9.47 -7.97 17.98
CA GLN A 206 10.47 -7.11 18.62
C GLN A 206 11.80 -7.13 17.85
N ARG A 207 12.30 -8.31 17.49
CA ARG A 207 13.53 -8.48 16.71
C ARG A 207 13.50 -7.72 15.38
N LEU A 208 12.39 -7.79 14.64
CA LEU A 208 12.23 -7.09 13.37
C LEU A 208 12.02 -5.58 13.54
N ARG A 209 11.37 -5.14 14.63
CA ARG A 209 11.31 -3.72 14.98
C ARG A 209 12.69 -3.15 15.27
N ASP A 210 13.50 -3.85 16.05
CA ASP A 210 14.87 -3.43 16.36
C ASP A 210 15.71 -3.38 15.08
N ARG A 211 15.57 -4.38 14.20
CA ARG A 211 16.24 -4.37 12.88
C ARG A 211 15.79 -3.21 11.99
N LEU A 212 14.51 -2.83 12.01
CA LEU A 212 14.02 -1.65 11.30
C LEU A 212 14.63 -0.37 11.90
N GLN A 213 14.77 -0.31 13.22
CA GLN A 213 15.39 0.82 13.91
C GLN A 213 16.86 0.97 13.51
N ASP A 214 17.62 -0.13 13.51
CA ASP A 214 19.01 -0.15 13.08
C ASP A 214 19.15 0.27 11.62
N SER A 215 18.26 -0.24 10.75
CA SER A 215 18.24 0.11 9.33
C SER A 215 17.89 1.58 9.11
N TYR A 216 16.98 2.15 9.92
CA TYR A 216 16.67 3.58 9.90
C TYR A 216 17.87 4.44 10.33
N VAL A 217 18.62 4.02 11.36
CA VAL A 217 19.82 4.71 11.82
C VAL A 217 20.92 4.67 10.77
N ALA A 218 21.11 3.52 10.12
CA ALA A 218 22.14 3.31 9.09
C ALA A 218 21.75 3.78 7.68
N SER A 219 20.49 4.18 7.46
CA SER A 219 19.99 4.52 6.13
C SER A 219 20.70 5.73 5.54
N ARG A 220 20.98 5.66 4.23
CA ARG A 220 21.51 6.77 3.43
C ARG A 220 20.42 7.59 2.73
N LEU A 221 19.15 7.24 2.95
CA LEU A 221 18.03 8.01 2.42
C LEU A 221 18.01 9.42 3.03
N PRO A 222 17.60 10.44 2.26
CA PRO A 222 17.56 11.81 2.75
C PRO A 222 16.54 11.97 3.89
N GLU A 223 16.68 13.03 4.69
CA GLU A 223 15.71 13.39 5.73
C GLU A 223 14.53 14.20 5.17
N VAL A 224 14.77 14.96 4.09
CA VAL A 224 13.78 15.84 3.48
C VAL A 224 13.61 15.46 2.01
N PRO A 225 12.36 15.40 1.48
CA PRO A 225 12.14 15.13 0.07
C PRO A 225 12.62 16.31 -0.80
N VAL A 226 13.19 16.02 -1.96
CA VAL A 226 13.69 17.04 -2.91
C VAL A 226 12.84 17.17 -4.18
N ALA A 227 11.79 16.36 -4.30
CA ALA A 227 10.90 16.30 -5.46
C ALA A 227 9.92 17.49 -5.62
N LYS A 228 9.84 18.42 -4.65
CA LYS A 228 8.75 19.40 -4.56
C LYS A 228 8.57 20.23 -5.84
N ALA A 229 9.67 20.70 -6.43
CA ALA A 229 9.63 21.51 -7.65
C ALA A 229 9.13 20.70 -8.86
N ALA A 230 9.63 19.48 -9.04
CA ALA A 230 9.22 18.60 -10.14
C ALA A 230 7.77 18.14 -10.00
N LEU A 231 7.33 17.78 -8.79
CA LEU A 231 5.92 17.46 -8.51
C LEU A 231 5.00 18.65 -8.78
N HIS A 232 5.44 19.86 -8.41
CA HIS A 232 4.69 21.07 -8.68
C HIS A 232 4.51 21.32 -10.17
N ASP A 233 5.59 21.21 -10.96
CA ASP A 233 5.52 21.35 -12.42
C ASP A 233 4.60 20.30 -13.07
N LEU A 234 4.75 19.03 -12.68
CA LEU A 234 3.89 17.94 -13.15
C LEU A 234 2.41 18.24 -12.85
N LEU A 235 2.10 18.62 -11.61
CA LEU A 235 0.74 18.93 -11.18
C LEU A 235 0.14 20.10 -11.98
N LEU A 236 0.91 21.16 -12.23
CA LEU A 236 0.46 22.29 -13.04
C LEU A 236 0.17 21.86 -14.48
N ARG A 237 1.08 21.12 -15.12
CA ARG A 237 0.88 20.63 -16.49
C ARG A 237 -0.38 19.75 -16.61
N LEU A 238 -0.57 18.83 -15.67
CA LEU A 238 -1.74 17.96 -15.65
C LEU A 238 -3.03 18.76 -15.54
N ARG A 239 -3.07 19.78 -14.66
CA ARG A 239 -4.26 20.62 -14.44
C ARG A 239 -4.59 21.60 -15.55
N ILE A 240 -3.58 22.11 -16.27
CA ILE A 240 -3.79 23.02 -17.40
C ILE A 240 -4.33 22.27 -18.62
N ARG A 241 -4.04 20.97 -18.73
CA ARG A 241 -4.49 20.10 -19.84
C ARG A 241 -5.85 19.45 -19.61
N SER A 242 -6.33 19.40 -18.36
CA SER A 242 -7.57 18.70 -17.97
C SER A 242 -8.82 19.56 -18.09
#